data_AF-A0A2I2Z1Z3-F1
#
_entry.id   AF-A0A2I2Z1Z3-F1
#
_cell.length_a   1.000
_cell.length_b   1.000
_cell.length_c   1.000
_cell.angle_alpha   90.00
_cell.angle_beta   90.00
_cell.angle_gamma   90.00
#
_symmetry.space_group_name_H-M   'P 1'
#
loop_
_entity.id
_entity.type
_entity.pdbx_description
1 polymer ?
#
loop_
_entity_poly.entity_id
_entity_poly.type
_entity_poly.pdbx_seq_one_letter_code
_entity_poly.pdbx_strand_id
1 'polypeptide(L)'
;MAALTLRGVRELLKRVDFATVLRRHRYKKKWAATEPKFPAVRLALQNFDMTYSVQFGDLWPSIRVSLLSEQKYGALVNNFAAWDHVSAKLEQLSAKDFVNEAISHWELQSEGGQSAAPSPASWACSPNLRCFTFDRGDISRFPPAR
;
A
#
# COMPACT_ATOMS: atom_id res chain seq x y z
N MET A 1 43.15 37.70 43.88
CA MET A 1 41.70 37.49 43.72
C MET A 1 41.33 37.86 42.28
N ALA A 2 41.53 36.91 41.36
CA ALA A 2 41.40 37.12 39.92
C ALA A 2 40.04 36.60 39.44
N ALA A 3 39.17 37.50 38.96
CA ALA A 3 37.92 37.13 38.30
C ALA A 3 38.14 37.10 36.79
N LEU A 4 38.55 35.94 36.29
CA LEU A 4 38.63 35.63 34.87
C LEU A 4 37.36 34.87 34.45
N THR A 5 36.90 35.22 33.25
CA THR A 5 36.17 34.38 32.30
C THR A 5 34.73 33.97 32.64
N LEU A 6 33.77 34.55 31.90
CA LEU A 6 32.73 33.81 31.15
C LEU A 6 31.80 34.78 30.38
N ARG A 7 32.39 35.70 29.60
CA ARG A 7 31.64 36.61 28.71
C ARG A 7 31.72 36.19 27.24
N GLY A 8 31.73 34.88 26.98
CA GLY A 8 32.11 34.35 25.65
C GLY A 8 31.45 33.04 25.24
N VAL A 9 30.17 32.79 25.58
CA VAL A 9 29.46 31.58 25.11
C VAL A 9 28.11 31.90 24.41
N ARG A 10 27.67 33.15 24.36
CA ARG A 10 26.41 33.52 23.66
C ARG A 10 26.54 33.80 22.16
N GLU A 11 27.73 33.69 21.58
CA GLU A 11 27.98 34.01 20.17
C GLU A 11 28.28 32.79 19.27
N LEU A 12 28.26 31.56 19.80
CA LEU A 12 28.66 30.36 19.03
C LEU A 12 27.53 29.37 18.71
N LEU A 13 26.27 29.82 18.73
CA LEU A 13 25.10 29.02 18.31
C LEU A 13 24.23 29.71 17.26
N LYS A 14 24.81 30.64 16.48
CA LYS A 14 24.16 31.25 15.29
C LYS A 14 24.68 30.67 13.96
N ARG A 15 25.21 29.44 13.99
CA ARG A 15 25.51 28.66 12.78
C ARG A 15 24.85 27.30 12.86
N VAL A 16 23.55 27.30 13.12
CA VAL A 16 22.72 26.21 12.63
C VAL A 16 22.49 26.55 11.17
N ASP A 17 23.08 25.75 10.30
CA ASP A 17 22.91 25.83 8.86
C ASP A 17 21.42 25.85 8.55
N PHE A 18 20.88 27.04 8.31
CA PHE A 18 19.81 27.19 7.36
C PHE A 18 20.42 26.75 6.04
N ALA A 19 20.36 25.45 5.75
CA ALA A 19 20.47 24.97 4.39
C ALA A 19 19.41 25.76 3.62
N THR A 20 19.86 26.85 3.00
CA THR A 20 19.04 27.72 2.17
C THR A 20 18.69 26.86 0.97
N VAL A 21 17.61 26.09 1.08
CA VAL A 21 16.95 25.47 -0.07
C VAL A 21 16.86 26.57 -1.11
N LEU A 22 17.56 26.39 -2.24
CA LEU A 22 17.67 27.40 -3.28
C LEU A 22 16.26 27.93 -3.57
N ARG A 23 16.03 29.21 -3.24
CA ARG A 23 14.71 29.89 -3.30
C ARG A 23 14.04 29.75 -4.68
N ARG A 24 14.81 29.43 -5.73
CA ARG A 24 14.39 29.15 -7.10
C ARG A 24 13.56 27.88 -7.30
N HIS A 25 13.68 26.87 -6.43
CA HIS A 25 12.85 25.65 -6.48
C HIS A 25 11.63 25.71 -5.54
N ARG A 26 11.37 26.85 -4.89
CA ARG A 26 10.10 27.02 -4.20
C ARG A 26 9.01 27.19 -5.24
N TYR A 27 8.17 26.16 -5.35
CA TYR A 27 6.91 26.23 -6.07
C TYR A 27 6.14 27.46 -5.58
N LYS A 28 6.08 28.50 -6.41
CA LYS A 28 5.21 29.65 -6.15
C LYS A 28 3.80 29.21 -6.49
N LYS A 29 2.96 29.02 -5.47
CA LYS A 29 1.54 28.77 -5.66
C LYS A 29 1.00 29.86 -6.59
N LYS A 30 0.38 29.45 -7.70
CA LYS A 30 -0.23 30.35 -8.67
C LYS A 30 -1.34 31.09 -7.91
N TRP A 31 -1.17 32.40 -7.73
CA TRP A 31 -2.08 33.28 -6.98
C TRP A 31 -3.26 33.75 -7.85
N ALA A 32 -3.27 33.40 -9.14
CA ALA A 32 -4.34 33.71 -10.08
C ALA A 32 -5.42 32.63 -10.07
N ALA A 33 -6.66 33.07 -10.26
CA ALA A 33 -7.93 32.33 -10.19
C ALA A 33 -8.13 31.15 -11.18
N THR A 34 -7.05 30.58 -11.71
CA THR A 34 -7.04 29.35 -12.53
C THR A 34 -7.09 28.06 -11.71
N GLU A 35 -7.01 28.12 -10.37
CA GLU A 35 -7.29 26.92 -9.57
C GLU A 35 -8.77 26.55 -9.73
N PRO A 36 -9.10 25.29 -10.10
CA PRO A 36 -10.47 24.87 -10.25
C PRO A 36 -11.19 25.00 -8.90
N LYS A 37 -12.44 25.49 -8.94
CA LYS A 37 -13.27 25.68 -7.73
C LYS A 37 -13.44 24.39 -6.93
N PHE A 38 -13.38 23.24 -7.61
CA PHE A 38 -13.47 21.92 -6.99
C PHE A 38 -12.25 21.07 -7.35
N PRO A 39 -11.61 20.41 -6.38
CA PRO A 39 -10.55 19.45 -6.64
C PRO A 39 -11.06 18.29 -7.50
N ALA A 40 -10.23 17.79 -8.41
CA ALA A 40 -10.57 16.65 -9.27
C ALA A 40 -10.97 15.40 -8.45
N VAL A 41 -10.34 15.19 -7.29
CA VAL A 41 -10.67 14.09 -6.37
C VAL A 41 -12.12 14.18 -5.87
N ARG A 42 -12.63 15.39 -5.61
CA ARG A 42 -14.01 15.60 -5.17
C ARG A 42 -15.00 15.34 -6.29
N LEU A 43 -14.67 15.75 -7.52
CA LEU A 43 -15.47 15.46 -8.70
C LEU A 43 -15.51 13.95 -9.00
N ALA A 44 -14.39 13.25 -8.85
CA ALA A 44 -14.33 11.80 -8.98
C ALA A 44 -15.22 11.10 -7.94
N LEU A 45 -15.12 11.50 -6.67
CA LEU A 45 -15.95 10.94 -5.60
C LEU A 45 -17.45 11.18 -5.85
N GLN A 46 -17.83 12.37 -6.32
CA GLN A 46 -19.22 12.66 -6.69
C GLN A 46 -19.70 11.78 -7.84
N ASN A 47 -18.87 11.57 -8.85
CA ASN A 47 -19.19 10.68 -9.96
C ASN A 47 -19.39 9.23 -9.47
N PHE A 48 -18.48 8.73 -8.63
CA PHE A 48 -18.60 7.40 -8.04
C PHE A 48 -19.84 7.25 -7.17
N ASP A 49 -20.15 8.24 -6.32
CA ASP A 49 -21.35 8.23 -5.49
C ASP A 49 -22.63 8.21 -6.34
N MET A 50 -22.65 8.85 -7.52
CA MET A 50 -23.78 8.84 -8.43
C MET A 50 -23.91 7.51 -9.21
N THR A 51 -22.80 6.93 -9.68
CA THR A 51 -22.85 5.72 -10.52
C THR A 51 -22.87 4.42 -9.70
N TYR A 52 -22.02 4.31 -8.68
CA TYR A 52 -21.82 3.08 -7.92
C TYR A 52 -22.86 2.86 -6.83
N SER A 53 -23.50 3.92 -6.33
CA SER A 53 -24.66 3.74 -5.45
C SER A 53 -25.82 3.02 -6.15
N VAL A 54 -26.06 3.31 -7.43
CA VAL A 54 -27.09 2.63 -8.22
C VAL A 54 -26.70 1.20 -8.56
N GLN A 55 -25.41 0.95 -8.85
CA GLN A 55 -24.91 -0.39 -9.20
C GLN A 55 -24.86 -1.35 -8.02
N PHE A 56 -24.42 -0.88 -6.85
CA PHE A 56 -24.16 -1.73 -5.68
C PHE A 56 -25.16 -1.55 -4.54
N GLY A 57 -26.06 -0.57 -4.61
CA GLY A 57 -27.09 -0.31 -3.61
C GLY A 57 -26.51 -0.22 -2.19
N ASP A 58 -27.04 -1.03 -1.29
CA ASP A 58 -26.65 -1.08 0.12
C ASP A 58 -25.19 -1.54 0.35
N LEU A 59 -24.55 -2.15 -0.63
CA LEU A 59 -23.13 -2.54 -0.55
C LEU A 59 -22.20 -1.34 -0.80
N TRP A 60 -22.67 -0.29 -1.49
CA TRP A 60 -21.84 0.86 -1.86
C TRP A 60 -21.12 1.52 -0.69
N PRO A 61 -21.75 1.81 0.47
CA PRO A 61 -21.06 2.43 1.59
C PRO A 61 -19.82 1.65 2.06
N SER A 62 -19.87 0.32 2.01
CA SER A 62 -18.72 -0.54 2.40
C SER A 62 -17.57 -0.48 1.39
N ILE A 63 -17.89 -0.41 0.10
CA ILE A 63 -16.90 -0.25 -0.98
C ILE A 63 -16.30 1.16 -0.90
N ARG A 64 -17.13 2.18 -0.71
CA ARG A 64 -16.73 3.58 -0.62
C ARG A 64 -15.74 3.83 0.52
N VAL A 65 -16.02 3.31 1.72
CA VAL A 65 -15.07 3.45 2.84
C VAL A 65 -13.77 2.70 2.55
N SER A 66 -13.83 1.54 1.87
CA SER A 66 -12.64 0.78 1.49
C SER A 66 -11.77 1.53 0.47
N LEU A 67 -12.38 2.23 -0.49
CA LEU A 67 -11.65 3.06 -1.48
C LEU A 67 -10.97 4.29 -0.86
N LEU A 68 -11.57 4.85 0.19
CA LEU A 68 -11.07 6.03 0.89
C LEU A 68 -10.15 5.69 2.07
N SER A 69 -10.03 4.40 2.40
CA SER A 69 -9.13 3.88 3.42
C SER A 69 -7.82 3.41 2.79
N GLU A 70 -6.89 3.05 3.65
CA GLU A 70 -5.63 2.46 3.20
C GLU A 70 -5.86 1.11 2.50
N GLN A 71 -5.16 0.91 1.38
CA GLN A 71 -5.24 -0.32 0.61
C GLN A 71 -4.39 -1.42 1.26
N LYS A 72 -4.89 -2.65 1.20
CA LYS A 72 -4.11 -3.82 1.57
C LYS A 72 -3.18 -4.21 0.43
N TYR A 73 -1.95 -4.56 0.76
CA TYR A 73 -0.92 -4.96 -0.20
C TYR A 73 -0.58 -6.45 -0.08
N GLY A 74 -0.14 -7.04 -1.19
CA GLY A 74 0.44 -8.37 -1.24
C GLY A 74 1.91 -8.31 -1.64
N ALA A 75 2.72 -9.19 -1.06
CA ALA A 75 4.13 -9.36 -1.40
C ALA A 75 4.29 -10.46 -2.45
N LEU A 76 4.43 -10.08 -3.71
CA LEU A 76 4.74 -11.00 -4.81
C LEU A 76 6.21 -11.41 -4.73
N VAL A 77 6.48 -12.71 -4.59
CA VAL A 77 7.84 -13.23 -4.48
C VAL A 77 8.50 -13.23 -5.86
N ASN A 78 9.71 -12.67 -5.93
CA ASN A 78 10.51 -12.73 -7.14
C ASN A 78 11.08 -14.15 -7.33
N ASN A 79 10.56 -14.87 -8.32
CA ASN A 79 11.00 -16.23 -8.67
C ASN A 79 12.48 -16.32 -9.09
N PHE A 80 13.10 -15.22 -9.49
CA PHE A 80 14.52 -15.17 -9.87
C PHE A 80 15.46 -14.95 -8.68
N ALA A 81 14.92 -14.65 -7.49
CA ALA A 81 15.68 -14.55 -6.27
C ALA A 81 15.68 -15.90 -5.52
N ALA A 82 16.24 -15.94 -4.31
CA ALA A 82 16.09 -17.06 -3.39
C ALA A 82 14.65 -17.10 -2.84
N TRP A 83 13.70 -17.50 -3.70
CA TRP A 83 12.26 -17.44 -3.42
C TRP A 83 11.87 -18.23 -2.16
N ASP A 84 12.49 -19.38 -1.93
CA ASP A 84 12.23 -20.23 -0.75
C ASP A 84 12.55 -19.51 0.57
N HIS A 85 13.72 -18.85 0.62
CA HIS A 85 14.13 -18.03 1.76
C HIS A 85 13.23 -16.81 1.97
N VAL A 86 12.79 -16.18 0.88
CA VAL A 86 11.89 -15.03 0.94
C VAL A 86 10.50 -15.45 1.42
N SER A 87 9.98 -16.58 0.93
CA SER A 87 8.71 -17.16 1.39
C SER A 87 8.76 -17.46 2.89
N ALA A 88 9.79 -18.15 3.37
CA ALA A 88 9.93 -18.47 4.80
C ALA A 88 9.97 -17.21 5.69
N LYS A 89 10.61 -16.12 5.23
CA LYS A 89 10.59 -14.83 5.93
C LYS A 89 9.21 -14.18 5.97
N LEU A 90 8.45 -14.29 4.89
CA LEU A 90 7.09 -13.74 4.81
C LEU A 90 6.13 -14.54 5.70
N GLU A 91 6.30 -15.87 5.75
CA GLU A 91 5.57 -16.74 6.68
C GLU A 91 5.89 -16.42 8.14
N GLN A 92 7.15 -16.07 8.45
CA GLN A 92 7.55 -15.61 9.79
C GLN A 92 6.84 -14.30 10.19
N LEU A 93 6.40 -13.50 9.23
CA LEU A 93 5.57 -12.31 9.46
C LEU A 93 4.08 -12.63 9.56
N SER A 94 3.67 -13.89 9.67
CA SER A 94 2.27 -14.35 9.64
C SER A 94 1.51 -14.05 8.35
N ALA A 95 2.22 -13.80 7.25
CA ALA A 95 1.60 -13.72 5.93
C ALA A 95 1.48 -15.12 5.30
N LYS A 96 0.47 -15.31 4.47
CA LYS A 96 0.18 -16.59 3.79
C LYS A 96 0.13 -16.40 2.28
N ASP A 97 0.58 -17.40 1.54
CA ASP A 97 0.49 -17.41 0.08
C ASP A 97 -0.95 -17.73 -0.35
N PHE A 98 -1.70 -16.69 -0.70
CA PHE A 98 -3.11 -16.86 -1.07
C PHE A 98 -3.28 -17.55 -2.43
N VAL A 99 -2.25 -17.54 -3.29
CA VAL A 99 -2.32 -18.22 -4.60
C VAL A 99 -2.25 -19.72 -4.39
N ASN A 100 -1.30 -20.17 -3.57
CA ASN A 100 -1.17 -21.59 -3.22
C ASN A 100 -2.39 -22.08 -2.43
N GLU A 101 -2.88 -21.28 -1.47
CA GLU A 101 -4.12 -21.57 -0.74
C GLU A 101 -5.30 -21.75 -1.69
N ALA A 102 -5.51 -20.83 -2.63
CA ALA A 102 -6.60 -20.93 -3.61
C ALA A 102 -6.49 -22.17 -4.52
N ILE A 103 -5.27 -22.50 -4.98
CA ILE A 103 -5.03 -23.69 -5.82
C ILE A 103 -5.28 -24.98 -5.03
N SER A 104 -4.86 -25.05 -3.78
CA SER A 104 -5.10 -26.23 -2.93
C SER A 104 -6.59 -26.51 -2.71
N HIS A 105 -7.40 -25.45 -2.56
CA HIS A 105 -8.85 -25.57 -2.44
C HIS A 105 -9.53 -25.98 -3.75
N TRP A 106 -8.97 -25.61 -4.91
CA TRP A 106 -9.49 -26.00 -6.23
C TRP A 106 -9.48 -27.52 -6.42
N GLU A 107 -8.39 -28.18 -6.01
CA GLU A 107 -8.23 -29.63 -6.12
C GLU A 107 -9.16 -30.37 -5.13
N LEU A 108 -9.29 -29.85 -3.91
CA LEU A 108 -10.12 -30.43 -2.85
C LEU A 108 -11.62 -30.38 -3.16
N GLN A 109 -12.10 -29.31 -3.80
CA GLN A 109 -13.50 -29.21 -4.24
C GLN A 109 -13.81 -30.16 -5.41
N SER A 110 -12.82 -30.53 -6.22
CA SER A 110 -13.00 -31.46 -7.34
C SER A 110 -13.27 -32.90 -6.88
N GLU A 111 -12.83 -33.31 -5.69
CA GLU A 111 -13.13 -34.64 -5.12
C GLU A 111 -14.48 -34.66 -4.37
N GLY A 112 -15.00 -33.48 -3.97
CA GLY A 112 -16.19 -33.28 -3.15
C GLY A 112 -17.48 -32.99 -3.92
N GLY A 113 -17.76 -33.65 -5.05
CA GLY A 113 -19.12 -33.85 -5.57
C GLY A 113 -19.98 -32.64 -6.00
N GLN A 114 -19.47 -31.40 -6.06
CA GLN A 114 -20.22 -30.25 -6.58
C GLN A 114 -19.46 -29.57 -7.71
N SER A 115 -19.88 -29.86 -8.95
CA SER A 115 -19.36 -29.31 -10.20
C SER A 115 -17.84 -29.46 -10.35
N ALA A 116 -17.42 -30.56 -10.97
CA ALA A 116 -16.01 -30.77 -11.30
C ALA A 116 -15.45 -29.52 -12.01
N ALA A 117 -14.31 -29.04 -11.50
CA ALA A 117 -13.60 -27.93 -12.11
C ALA A 117 -13.42 -28.18 -13.62
N PRO A 118 -13.68 -27.20 -14.50
CA PRO A 118 -13.69 -27.41 -15.95
C PRO A 118 -12.33 -27.84 -16.51
N SER A 119 -11.24 -27.58 -15.76
CA SER A 119 -9.88 -28.01 -16.07
C SER A 119 -9.02 -28.00 -14.81
N PRO A 120 -7.88 -28.73 -14.80
CA PRO A 120 -6.89 -28.64 -13.72
C PRO A 120 -6.41 -27.20 -13.50
N ALA A 121 -6.07 -26.84 -12.26
CA ALA A 121 -5.61 -25.49 -11.92
C ALA A 121 -4.37 -25.06 -12.75
N SER A 122 -3.52 -26.00 -13.14
CA SER A 122 -2.35 -25.77 -14.00
C SER A 122 -2.70 -25.33 -15.43
N TRP A 123 -3.91 -25.61 -15.91
CA TRP A 123 -4.39 -25.18 -17.22
C TRP A 123 -5.20 -23.88 -17.12
N ALA A 124 -5.88 -23.66 -16.00
CA ALA A 124 -6.69 -22.46 -15.77
C ALA A 124 -5.87 -21.26 -15.30
N CYS A 125 -4.78 -21.49 -14.55
CA CYS A 125 -3.99 -20.45 -13.91
C CYS A 125 -2.54 -20.44 -14.42
N SER A 126 -1.94 -19.25 -14.43
CA SER A 126 -0.50 -19.11 -14.66
C SER A 126 0.27 -19.73 -13.48
N PRO A 127 1.18 -20.69 -13.73
CA PRO A 127 1.88 -21.39 -12.65
C PRO A 127 2.97 -20.50 -12.01
N ASN A 128 3.46 -20.95 -10.85
CA ASN A 128 4.62 -20.37 -10.14
C ASN A 128 4.45 -18.94 -9.61
N LEU A 129 3.24 -18.40 -9.55
CA LEU A 129 2.97 -17.16 -8.83
C LEU A 129 2.84 -17.46 -7.33
N ARG A 130 3.62 -16.75 -6.51
CA ARG A 130 3.58 -16.82 -5.05
C ARG A 130 3.38 -15.42 -4.50
N CYS A 131 2.26 -15.18 -3.84
CA CYS A 131 1.92 -13.85 -3.37
C CYS A 131 1.39 -13.91 -1.95
N PHE A 132 2.11 -13.26 -1.04
CA PHE A 132 1.80 -13.31 0.39
C PHE A 132 0.91 -12.15 0.81
N THR A 133 -0.13 -12.45 1.60
CA THR A 133 -1.00 -11.45 2.22
C THR A 133 -1.20 -11.79 3.70
N PHE A 134 -1.44 -10.77 4.53
CA PHE A 134 -1.86 -10.98 5.91
C PHE A 134 -3.32 -11.46 5.96
N ASP A 135 -3.74 -12.03 7.09
CA ASP A 135 -5.10 -12.54 7.27
C ASP A 135 -6.18 -11.46 7.13
N ARG A 136 -7.42 -11.87 6.84
CA ARG A 136 -8.55 -10.94 6.71
C ARG A 136 -8.75 -10.15 8.02
N GLY A 137 -8.78 -8.83 7.92
CA GLY A 137 -8.89 -7.93 9.08
C GLY A 137 -7.55 -7.45 9.62
N ASP A 138 -6.44 -8.10 9.26
CA ASP A 138 -5.10 -7.61 9.55
C ASP A 138 -4.71 -6.50 8.55
N ILE A 139 -4.27 -5.38 9.10
CA ILE A 139 -3.84 -4.15 8.41
C ILE A 139 -2.31 -3.95 8.43
N SER A 140 -1.56 -4.99 8.82
CA SER A 140 -0.10 -4.99 8.82
C SER A 140 0.46 -4.73 7.43
N ARG A 141 1.62 -4.07 7.39
CA ARG A 141 2.33 -3.73 6.14
C ARG A 141 3.60 -4.55 6.00
N PHE A 142 3.88 -4.94 4.76
CA PHE A 142 5.19 -5.52 4.44
C PHE A 142 6.29 -4.45 4.50
N PRO A 143 7.51 -4.83 4.92
CA PRO A 143 8.65 -3.96 4.73
C PRO A 143 8.92 -3.74 3.23
N PRO A 144 9.50 -2.59 2.83
CA PRO A 144 9.91 -2.38 1.45
C PRO A 144 10.85 -3.48 0.96
N ALA A 145 10.64 -3.95 -0.27
CA ALA A 145 11.53 -4.91 -0.92
C ALA A 145 12.95 -4.33 -1.03
N ARG A 146 13.96 -5.17 -0.82
CA ARG A 146 15.39 -4.81 -0.90
C ARG A 146 16.07 -5.58 -2.02
#